data_AF-A0A7C7ZS36-F1
#
_entry.id   AF-A0A7C7ZS36-F1
#
_cell.length_a   1.000
_cell.length_b   1.000
_cell.length_c   1.000
_cell.angle_alpha   90.00
_cell.angle_beta   90.00
_cell.angle_gamma   90.00
#
_symmetry.space_group_name_H-M   'P 1'
#
loop_
_entity.id
_entity.type
_entity.pdbx_description
1 polymer ?
#
loop_
_entity_poly.entity_id
_entity_poly.type
_entity_poly.pdbx_seq_one_letter_code
_entity_poly.pdbx_strand_id
1 'polypeptide(L)'
;MQKLGHSIAQNQQKISIRGTAGSSFSFIIYSIFKNLNRSIFLIFSDKEEATYFFNDIETIDENLNILFFPRGEKEPYNDYNISTYDLLQRTEVLNYLYADESEKSIIITYNNAISEKLLLASDLNELTLDINLNDQISLD
;
A
#
# COMPACT_ATOMS: atom_id res chain seq x y z
N MET A 1 -13.67 -16.74 -10.30
CA MET A 1 -14.09 -15.58 -9.49
C MET A 1 -14.60 -15.96 -8.11
N GLN A 2 -15.78 -16.59 -7.97
CA GLN A 2 -16.36 -16.93 -6.66
C GLN A 2 -15.42 -17.72 -5.72
N LYS A 3 -14.63 -18.66 -6.26
CA LYS A 3 -13.67 -19.44 -5.46
C LYS A 3 -12.56 -18.57 -4.82
N LEU A 4 -12.02 -17.59 -5.54
CA LEU A 4 -10.97 -16.72 -4.98
C LEU A 4 -11.56 -15.82 -3.89
N GLY A 5 -12.70 -15.17 -4.17
CA GLY A 5 -13.38 -14.31 -3.20
C GLY A 5 -13.74 -15.07 -1.92
N HIS A 6 -14.28 -16.28 -2.06
CA HIS A 6 -14.65 -17.12 -0.91
C HIS A 6 -13.45 -17.47 -0.02
N SER A 7 -12.32 -17.78 -0.63
CA SER A 7 -11.15 -18.20 0.12
C SER A 7 -10.37 -17.04 0.74
N ILE A 8 -10.35 -15.86 0.12
CA ILE A 8 -9.89 -14.63 0.78
C ILE A 8 -10.76 -14.33 2.01
N ALA A 9 -12.08 -14.52 1.91
CA ALA A 9 -13.01 -14.27 3.01
C ALA A 9 -12.82 -15.25 4.19
N GLN A 10 -12.52 -16.53 3.91
CA GLN A 10 -12.44 -17.62 4.88
C GLN A 10 -11.04 -17.85 5.48
N ASN A 11 -10.03 -17.06 5.11
CA ASN A 11 -8.65 -17.22 5.58
C ASN A 11 -8.10 -18.65 5.34
N GLN A 12 -8.53 -19.30 4.25
CA GLN A 12 -8.13 -20.67 3.90
C GLN A 12 -6.85 -20.73 3.05
N GLN A 13 -6.19 -21.90 3.09
CA GLN A 13 -4.82 -22.15 2.61
C GLN A 13 -4.57 -21.72 1.16
N LYS A 14 -3.53 -20.89 0.99
CA LYS A 14 -2.77 -20.57 -0.23
C LYS A 14 -3.43 -20.96 -1.56
N ILE A 15 -3.91 -19.97 -2.30
CA ILE A 15 -4.51 -20.16 -3.62
C ILE A 15 -3.58 -19.67 -4.71
N SER A 16 -3.49 -20.45 -5.78
CA SER A 16 -2.82 -20.07 -7.01
C SER A 16 -3.86 -19.92 -8.11
N ILE A 17 -3.81 -18.79 -8.80
CA ILE A 17 -4.57 -18.53 -10.02
C ILE A 17 -3.58 -18.58 -11.18
N ARG A 18 -4.02 -19.14 -12.30
CA ARG A 18 -3.27 -19.18 -13.56
C ARG A 18 -4.18 -18.72 -14.69
N GLY A 19 -3.58 -18.26 -15.78
CA GLY A 19 -4.31 -17.83 -16.98
C GLY A 19 -4.81 -16.39 -16.95
N THR A 20 -4.28 -15.56 -16.03
CA THR A 20 -4.41 -14.10 -16.13
C THR A 20 -3.40 -13.58 -17.15
N ALA A 21 -3.83 -12.68 -18.02
CA ALA A 21 -2.99 -12.00 -19.00
C ALA A 21 -3.35 -10.51 -19.05
N GLY A 22 -2.34 -9.64 -19.15
CA GLY A 22 -2.51 -8.19 -19.09
C GLY A 22 -3.32 -7.73 -17.87
N SER A 23 -4.14 -6.70 -18.05
CA SER A 23 -4.97 -6.08 -17.00
C SER A 23 -6.12 -6.95 -16.46
N SER A 24 -6.28 -8.20 -16.93
CA SER A 24 -7.33 -9.10 -16.42
C SER A 24 -7.22 -9.34 -14.92
N PHE A 25 -6.01 -9.34 -14.36
CA PHE A 25 -5.79 -9.47 -12.93
C PHE A 25 -6.36 -8.28 -12.14
N SER A 26 -6.21 -7.06 -12.67
CA SER A 26 -6.72 -5.81 -12.07
C SER A 26 -8.25 -5.84 -11.95
N PHE A 27 -8.96 -6.26 -13.00
CA PHE A 27 -10.42 -6.48 -12.94
C PHE A 27 -10.83 -7.54 -11.92
N ILE A 28 -10.04 -8.60 -11.78
CA ILE A 28 -10.32 -9.69 -10.82
C ILE A 28 -10.25 -9.16 -9.39
N ILE A 29 -9.15 -8.46 -9.06
CA ILE A 29 -8.96 -7.89 -7.73
C ILE A 29 -10.01 -6.82 -7.45
N TYR A 30 -10.27 -5.91 -8.39
CA TYR A 30 -11.30 -4.88 -8.25
C TYR A 30 -12.66 -5.50 -7.87
N SER A 31 -13.08 -6.54 -8.62
CA SER A 31 -14.33 -7.25 -8.33
C SER A 31 -14.33 -7.87 -6.94
N ILE A 32 -13.21 -8.44 -6.50
CA ILE A 32 -13.09 -9.05 -5.17
C ILE A 32 -13.16 -7.98 -4.07
N PHE A 33 -12.45 -6.87 -4.23
CA PHE A 33 -12.44 -5.77 -3.29
C PHE A 33 -13.85 -5.22 -3.06
N LYS A 34 -14.59 -4.92 -4.15
CA LYS A 34 -15.97 -4.43 -4.08
C LYS A 34 -16.93 -5.44 -3.42
N ASN A 35 -16.73 -6.74 -3.64
CA ASN A 35 -17.60 -7.78 -3.09
C ASN A 35 -17.30 -8.13 -1.62
N LEU A 36 -16.03 -8.10 -1.22
CA LEU A 36 -15.62 -8.52 0.12
C LEU A 36 -15.62 -7.38 1.13
N ASN A 37 -15.53 -6.13 0.67
CA ASN A 37 -15.43 -4.94 1.51
C ASN A 37 -14.36 -5.11 2.62
N ARG A 38 -13.17 -5.55 2.22
CA ARG A 38 -12.00 -5.78 3.09
C ARG A 38 -10.77 -5.22 2.39
N SER A 39 -9.84 -4.68 3.17
CA SER A 39 -8.56 -4.21 2.63
C SER A 39 -7.79 -5.39 2.03
N ILE A 40 -7.12 -5.14 0.91
CA ILE A 40 -6.32 -6.15 0.19
C ILE A 40 -4.89 -5.62 0.08
N PHE A 41 -3.93 -6.42 0.55
CA PHE A 41 -2.51 -6.11 0.39
C PHE A 41 -1.92 -6.98 -0.72
N LEU A 42 -1.39 -6.35 -1.77
CA LEU A 42 -0.83 -7.01 -2.94
C LEU A 42 0.66 -6.75 -3.06
N ILE A 43 1.41 -7.82 -3.32
CA ILE A 43 2.86 -7.81 -3.46
C ILE A 43 3.20 -8.28 -4.87
N PHE A 44 3.84 -7.42 -5.63
CA PHE A 44 4.33 -7.68 -6.97
C PHE A 44 5.83 -8.00 -6.99
N SER A 45 6.30 -8.53 -8.11
CA SER A 45 7.70 -8.96 -8.23
C SER A 45 8.66 -7.77 -8.19
N ASP A 46 8.27 -6.68 -8.86
CA ASP A 46 9.05 -5.46 -9.03
C ASP A 46 8.15 -4.21 -9.05
N LYS A 47 8.80 -3.03 -9.06
CA LYS A 47 8.11 -1.73 -9.05
C LYS A 47 7.29 -1.51 -10.32
N GLU A 48 7.77 -1.98 -11.47
CA GLU A 48 7.11 -1.77 -12.77
C GLU A 48 5.77 -2.50 -12.80
N GLU A 49 5.74 -3.78 -12.44
CA GLU A 49 4.52 -4.58 -12.35
C GLU A 49 3.51 -3.97 -11.35
N ALA A 50 3.99 -3.50 -10.19
CA ALA A 50 3.17 -2.83 -9.20
C ALA A 50 2.55 -1.53 -9.72
N THR A 51 3.33 -0.70 -10.41
CA THR A 51 2.86 0.58 -10.97
C THR A 51 1.87 0.36 -12.12
N TYR A 52 2.09 -0.63 -13.00
CA TYR A 52 1.10 -0.97 -14.03
C TYR A 52 -0.23 -1.39 -13.41
N PHE A 53 -0.20 -2.22 -12.36
CA PHE A 53 -1.42 -2.63 -11.67
C PHE A 53 -2.12 -1.46 -10.97
N PHE A 54 -1.36 -0.55 -10.33
CA PHE A 54 -1.90 0.67 -9.72
C PHE A 54 -2.68 1.51 -10.75
N ASN A 55 -2.05 1.79 -11.89
CA ASN A 55 -2.67 2.57 -12.98
C ASN A 55 -3.90 1.88 -13.57
N ASP A 56 -3.89 0.55 -13.70
CA ASP A 56 -5.05 -0.21 -14.14
C ASP A 56 -6.23 -0.01 -13.19
N ILE A 57 -6.01 -0.05 -11.87
CA ILE A 57 -7.07 0.13 -10.88
C ILE A 57 -7.59 1.56 -10.89
N GLU A 58 -6.72 2.58 -10.96
CA GLU A 58 -7.15 3.98 -11.12
C GLU A 58 -8.00 4.16 -12.38
N THR A 59 -7.62 3.53 -13.48
CA THR A 59 -8.37 3.59 -14.74
C THR A 59 -9.74 2.92 -14.62
N ILE A 60 -9.85 1.86 -13.81
CA ILE A 60 -11.12 1.16 -13.58
C ILE A 60 -12.06 1.99 -12.69
N ASP A 61 -11.54 2.60 -11.63
CA ASP A 61 -12.30 3.36 -10.65
C ASP A 61 -11.38 4.37 -9.94
N GLU A 62 -11.38 5.61 -10.42
CA GLU A 62 -10.57 6.72 -9.90
C GLU A 62 -10.89 7.09 -8.43
N ASN A 63 -12.08 6.69 -7.94
CA ASN A 63 -12.54 7.01 -6.60
C ASN A 63 -12.25 5.88 -5.59
N LEU A 64 -11.57 4.81 -6.02
CA LEU A 64 -11.20 3.72 -5.13
C LEU A 64 -10.06 4.16 -4.21
N ASN A 65 -10.20 3.92 -2.90
CA ASN A 65 -9.07 4.10 -2.00
C ASN A 65 -7.99 3.06 -2.31
N ILE A 66 -6.95 3.49 -3.03
CA ILE A 66 -5.76 2.71 -3.34
C ILE A 66 -4.52 3.41 -2.84
N LEU A 67 -3.59 2.62 -2.33
CA LEU A 67 -2.37 3.11 -1.72
C LEU A 67 -1.18 2.38 -2.30
N PHE A 68 -0.12 3.12 -2.63
CA PHE A 68 1.12 2.54 -3.12
C PHE A 68 2.18 2.62 -2.03
N PHE A 69 2.77 1.48 -1.66
CA PHE A 69 3.82 1.40 -0.65
C PHE A 69 5.19 1.21 -1.33
N PRO A 70 5.97 2.30 -1.49
CA PRO A 70 7.28 2.24 -2.12
C PRO A 70 8.35 1.68 -1.17
N ARG A 71 9.49 1.29 -1.75
CA ARG A 71 10.72 0.99 -1.00
C ARG A 71 11.23 2.28 -0.37
N GLY A 72 11.62 2.24 0.91
CA GLY A 72 12.38 3.33 1.50
C GLY A 72 13.87 3.23 1.15
N GLU A 73 14.49 4.39 1.03
CA GLU A 73 15.89 4.50 0.68
C GLU A 73 16.73 4.69 1.94
N LYS A 74 17.66 3.76 2.16
CA LYS A 74 18.90 4.01 2.91
C LYS A 74 20.07 3.63 2.02
N GLU A 75 20.37 4.46 1.04
CA GLU A 75 21.66 4.43 0.35
C GLU A 75 22.59 5.39 1.10
N PRO A 76 23.56 4.89 1.89
CA PRO A 76 24.62 5.76 2.40
C PRO A 76 25.40 6.31 1.20
N TYR A 77 25.59 7.64 1.16
CA TYR A 77 26.39 8.40 0.18
C TYR A 77 25.73 8.81 -1.14
N ASN A 78 24.40 8.75 -1.28
CA ASN A 78 23.74 9.37 -2.42
C ASN A 78 23.11 10.71 -2.02
N ASP A 79 23.83 11.81 -2.21
CA ASP A 79 23.33 13.20 -2.07
C ASP A 79 22.31 13.57 -3.19
N TYR A 80 21.99 12.64 -4.08
CA TYR A 80 21.06 12.82 -5.18
C TYR A 80 19.64 12.43 -4.78
N ASN A 81 18.85 13.45 -4.45
CA ASN A 81 17.40 13.49 -4.58
C ASN A 81 16.67 12.23 -4.10
N ILE A 82 16.60 12.07 -2.78
CA ILE A 82 15.46 11.41 -2.14
C ILE A 82 14.22 12.06 -2.75
N SER A 83 13.40 11.29 -3.46
CA SER A 83 12.13 11.83 -3.92
C SER A 83 11.28 12.01 -2.66
N THR A 84 11.06 13.24 -2.21
CA THR A 84 10.19 13.57 -1.07
C THR A 84 8.83 12.87 -1.20
N TYR A 85 8.43 12.56 -2.44
CA TYR A 85 7.24 11.82 -2.81
C TYR A 85 7.21 10.37 -2.32
N ASP A 86 8.28 9.58 -2.47
CA ASP A 86 8.30 8.19 -2.00
C ASP A 86 8.26 8.13 -0.47
N LEU A 87 8.98 9.04 0.21
CA LEU A 87 8.94 9.16 1.68
C LEU A 87 7.53 9.55 2.17
N LEU A 88 6.89 10.50 1.49
CA LEU A 88 5.53 10.93 1.79
C LEU A 88 4.53 9.78 1.64
N GLN A 89 4.52 9.10 0.50
CA GLN A 89 3.66 7.94 0.27
C GLN A 89 3.88 6.85 1.31
N ARG A 90 5.14 6.54 1.62
CA ARG A 90 5.44 5.51 2.62
C ARG A 90 4.88 5.89 3.98
N THR A 91 4.97 7.16 4.36
CA THR A 91 4.44 7.69 5.62
C THR A 91 2.91 7.62 5.64
N GLU A 92 2.26 8.01 4.55
CA GLU A 92 0.81 7.92 4.39
C GLU A 92 0.31 6.48 4.57
N VAL A 93 0.92 5.52 3.89
CA VAL A 93 0.51 4.11 4.00
C VAL A 93 0.78 3.56 5.40
N LEU A 94 1.89 3.92 6.05
CA LEU A 94 2.16 3.48 7.42
C LEU A 94 1.13 4.06 8.38
N ASN A 95 0.84 5.36 8.27
CA ASN A 95 -0.18 6.01 9.09
C ASN A 95 -1.55 5.34 8.88
N TYR A 96 -1.93 5.05 7.63
CA TYR A 96 -3.16 4.31 7.32
C TYR A 96 -3.19 2.91 7.96
N LEU A 97 -2.05 2.20 7.97
CA LEU A 97 -1.93 0.86 8.57
C LEU A 97 -1.95 0.86 10.10
N TYR A 98 -1.41 1.92 10.74
CA TYR A 98 -1.34 2.04 12.20
C TYR A 98 -2.56 2.72 12.79
N ALA A 99 -3.19 3.63 12.06
CA ALA A 99 -4.49 4.15 12.40
C ALA A 99 -5.52 3.02 12.30
N ASP A 100 -6.42 2.93 13.28
CA ASP A 100 -7.53 1.99 13.26
C ASP A 100 -8.59 2.47 12.24
N GLU A 101 -8.19 2.46 10.96
CA GLU A 101 -8.95 3.03 9.87
C GLU A 101 -10.16 2.16 9.51
N SER A 102 -11.32 2.81 9.49
CA SER A 102 -12.58 2.16 9.13
C SER A 102 -12.68 1.89 7.63
N GLU A 103 -12.06 2.77 6.81
CA GLU A 103 -12.09 2.69 5.35
C GLU A 103 -11.19 1.56 4.84
N LYS A 104 -11.69 0.80 3.86
CA LYS A 104 -10.94 -0.31 3.23
C LYS A 104 -10.20 0.20 2.02
N SER A 105 -8.99 -0.29 1.81
CA SER A 105 -8.13 0.11 0.70
C SER A 105 -7.47 -1.08 0.00
N ILE A 106 -7.02 -0.86 -1.23
CA ILE A 106 -6.10 -1.77 -1.89
C ILE A 106 -4.69 -1.19 -1.74
N ILE A 107 -3.84 -1.89 -0.98
CA ILE A 107 -2.44 -1.51 -0.80
C ILE A 107 -1.59 -2.32 -1.77
N ILE A 108 -0.82 -1.62 -2.60
CA ILE A 108 0.00 -2.18 -3.65
C ILE A 108 1.47 -1.96 -3.32
N THR A 109 2.28 -3.01 -3.39
CA THR A 109 3.71 -2.94 -3.14
C THR A 109 4.49 -3.97 -3.96
N TYR A 110 5.79 -4.05 -3.77
CA TYR A 110 6.66 -5.01 -4.44
C TYR A 110 7.71 -5.58 -3.48
N ASN A 111 8.25 -6.75 -3.81
CA ASN A 111 9.13 -7.54 -2.93
C ASN A 111 10.25 -6.73 -2.23
N ASN A 112 10.94 -5.88 -2.99
CA ASN A 112 12.07 -5.09 -2.47
C ASN A 112 11.63 -3.97 -1.51
N ALA A 113 10.38 -3.53 -1.56
CA ALA A 113 9.85 -2.48 -0.68
C ALA A 113 9.55 -2.97 0.74
N ILE A 114 9.16 -4.24 0.88
CA ILE A 114 8.83 -4.86 2.18
C ILE A 114 10.08 -5.27 2.94
N SER A 115 11.16 -5.59 2.21
CA SER A 115 12.39 -6.14 2.78
C SER A 115 13.18 -5.13 3.63
N GLU A 116 12.84 -3.84 3.52
CA GLU A 116 13.40 -2.82 4.38
C GLU A 116 12.90 -2.99 5.81
N LYS A 117 13.81 -2.93 6.80
CA LYS A 117 13.52 -3.17 8.22
C LYS A 117 12.31 -2.34 8.66
N LEU A 118 11.17 -3.00 8.85
CA LEU A 118 9.96 -2.39 9.42
C LEU A 118 10.32 -1.82 10.80
N LEU A 119 10.29 -0.49 10.90
CA LEU A 119 10.28 0.21 12.18
C LEU A 119 9.01 -0.22 12.92
N LEU A 120 9.13 -0.64 14.17
CA LEU A 120 7.96 -1.03 14.97
C LEU A 120 7.09 0.20 15.21
N ALA A 121 5.79 0.00 15.46
CA ALA A 121 4.84 1.09 15.78
C ALA A 121 5.38 2.04 16.88
N SER A 122 6.13 1.49 17.84
CA SER A 122 6.81 2.24 18.90
C SER A 122 7.78 3.29 18.38
N ASP A 123 8.48 2.99 17.29
CA ASP A 123 9.55 3.83 16.74
C ASP A 123 8.96 4.99 15.90
N LEU A 124 7.74 4.83 15.37
CA LEU A 124 7.05 5.87 14.60
C LEU A 124 6.29 6.87 15.48
N ASN A 125 5.76 6.44 16.64
CA ASN A 125 5.18 7.36 17.62
C ASN A 125 6.21 8.37 18.16
N GLU A 126 7.48 7.99 18.26
CA GLU A 126 8.55 8.93 18.64
C GLU A 126 8.88 9.95 17.53
N LEU A 127 8.53 9.66 16.28
CA LEU A 127 8.81 10.50 15.11
C LEU A 127 7.60 11.31 14.62
N THR A 128 6.41 11.09 15.21
CA THR A 128 5.17 11.77 14.83
C THR A 128 4.98 13.01 15.69
N LEU A 129 4.92 14.19 15.07
CA LEU A 129 4.56 15.43 15.75
C LEU A 129 3.09 15.72 15.45
N ASP A 130 2.23 15.53 16.46
CA ASP A 130 0.82 15.93 16.37
C ASP A 130 0.71 17.46 16.53
N ILE A 131 0.08 18.12 15.56
CA ILE A 131 -0.11 19.57 15.57
C ILE A 131 -1.60 19.89 15.58
N ASN A 132 -2.06 20.64 16.58
CA ASN A 132 -3.44 21.07 16.73
C ASN A 132 -3.60 22.57 16.43
N LEU A 133 -4.82 22.97 16.05
CA LEU A 133 -5.17 24.39 15.91
C LEU A 133 -5.03 25.10 17.28
N ASN A 134 -4.16 26.12 17.33
CA ASN A 134 -3.64 26.87 18.51
C ASN A 134 -2.33 26.37 19.15
N ASP A 135 -1.66 25.36 18.60
CA ASP A 135 -0.32 25.01 19.10
C ASP A 135 0.71 26.10 18.76
N GLN A 136 1.38 26.63 19.78
CA GLN A 136 2.52 27.54 19.62
C GLN A 136 3.77 26.70 19.37
N ILE A 137 4.07 26.47 18.10
CA ILE A 137 5.31 25.80 17.69
C ILE A 137 6.43 26.83 17.70
N SER A 138 7.34 26.74 18.67
CA SER A 138 8.61 27.46 18.63
C SER A 138 9.56 26.74 17.67
N LEU A 139 9.89 27.39 16.55
CA LEU A 139 11.00 26.94 15.70
C LEU A 139 12.29 27.61 16.22
N ASP A 140 13.13 26.83 16.90
CA ASP A 140 14.56 27.15 17.07
C ASP A 140 15.37 26.54 15.91
#